data_AF-A0A6A5B530-F1
#
_entry.id   AF-A0A6A5B530-F1
#
_cell.length_a   1.000
_cell.length_b   1.000
_cell.length_c   1.000
_cell.angle_alpha   90.00
_cell.angle_beta   90.00
_cell.angle_gamma   90.00
#
_symmetry.space_group_name_H-M   'P 1'
#
loop_
_entity.id
_entity.type
_entity.pdbx_description
1 polymer ?
#
loop_
_entity_poly.entity_id
_entity_poly.type
_entity_poly.pdbx_seq_one_letter_code
_entity_poly.pdbx_strand_id
1 'polypeptide(L)'
;MRCTHRRTRMLGEYCSVRDNCVGSYGTITDGMNCVAHRCVSMTVVANIKQEGKPCRGKALDIDQNIMYDCAGPDYECVTEVCLKIVQNREGGACNQVDDNNVKQICAVGFGCYDGVCKAQTILNNGQNCTAVPETTICANGLVCKKESPTSTYKSCQIPSLYGEYCESSSECYKLPVLQMRCSKNKCIRRYSQFDGADCESHQDCYSGYCQPSIRKCSSPTTLTCTTTTPCPSGTDFKCGCGGFSSASPFNGTCVAPCNGYQQDFLSCAYNNGLDELGSSYAVSHHFHPIDTNSTIFTKLCHREYRNLLKCYMKAWKDANVYDGENSLPGFDLSGPLEQPTSVVLPVVGRNISSPSPQTSAQISHATSMTKGGVLFLVNLLVAVNVLVISLWFLL
;
A
#
# COMPACT_ATOMS: atom_id res chain seq x y z
N MET A 1 18.46 18.06 -0.39
CA MET A 1 18.83 16.76 -1.01
C MET A 1 17.64 16.26 -1.81
N ARG A 2 17.76 16.02 -3.13
CA ARG A 2 16.73 15.34 -3.92
C ARG A 2 16.83 13.85 -3.63
N CYS A 3 15.79 13.25 -3.07
CA CYS A 3 15.77 11.83 -2.78
C CYS A 3 15.45 11.08 -4.07
N THR A 4 16.47 10.66 -4.81
CA THR A 4 16.36 9.91 -6.07
C THR A 4 16.10 8.41 -5.87
N HIS A 5 16.16 7.91 -4.64
CA HIS A 5 16.02 6.49 -4.31
C HIS A 5 14.73 6.20 -3.54
N ARG A 6 13.57 6.34 -4.19
CA ARG A 6 12.33 5.79 -3.65
C ARG A 6 11.57 4.99 -4.70
N ARG A 7 11.09 3.82 -4.27
CA ARG A 7 10.22 2.89 -4.99
C ARG A 7 8.86 3.53 -5.19
N THR A 8 8.71 4.34 -6.24
CA THR A 8 7.49 5.11 -6.52
C THR A 8 7.16 5.18 -8.01
N ARG A 9 7.94 4.48 -8.85
CA ARG A 9 7.77 4.43 -10.29
C ARG A 9 6.91 3.26 -10.75
N MET A 10 5.79 3.56 -11.38
CA MET A 10 4.94 2.52 -11.97
C MET A 10 5.56 1.97 -13.26
N LEU A 11 5.01 0.84 -13.73
CA LEU A 11 5.32 0.27 -15.04
C LEU A 11 5.29 1.35 -16.14
N GLY A 12 6.35 1.40 -16.96
CA GLY A 12 6.51 2.33 -18.08
C GLY A 12 7.15 3.69 -17.73
N GLU A 13 7.26 4.04 -16.44
CA GLU A 13 7.86 5.31 -16.01
C GLU A 13 9.38 5.34 -16.12
N TYR A 14 9.93 6.56 -16.16
CA TYR A 14 11.37 6.76 -16.16
C TYR A 14 12.02 6.28 -14.86
N CYS A 15 13.11 5.53 -14.96
CA CYS A 15 13.89 5.08 -13.82
C CYS A 15 15.39 5.24 -14.08
N SER A 16 16.14 5.41 -12.99
CA SER A 16 17.61 5.43 -13.01
C SER A 16 18.21 4.15 -12.45
N VAL A 17 17.51 3.50 -11.51
CA VAL A 17 17.90 2.22 -10.91
C VAL A 17 16.66 1.35 -10.69
N ARG A 18 16.85 0.03 -10.57
CA ARG A 18 15.78 -0.94 -10.29
C ARG A 18 14.91 -0.52 -9.10
N ASP A 19 15.54 -0.07 -8.00
CA ASP A 19 14.85 0.33 -6.78
C ASP A 19 14.00 1.60 -6.92
N ASN A 20 13.91 2.20 -8.10
CA ASN A 20 12.90 3.22 -8.38
C ASN A 20 11.52 2.59 -8.67
N CYS A 21 11.48 1.38 -9.22
CA CYS A 21 10.29 0.74 -9.74
C CYS A 21 9.46 0.03 -8.66
N VAL A 22 8.14 0.07 -8.82
CA VAL A 22 7.16 -0.63 -7.98
C VAL A 22 6.28 -1.50 -8.85
N GLY A 23 6.12 -2.76 -8.43
CA GLY A 23 5.24 -3.69 -9.12
C GLY A 23 3.77 -3.37 -8.83
N SER A 24 2.90 -3.79 -9.74
CA SER A 24 1.48 -3.92 -9.40
C SER A 24 1.38 -4.89 -8.21
N TYR A 25 0.55 -4.55 -7.22
CA TYR A 25 0.26 -5.36 -6.01
C TYR A 25 1.24 -5.28 -4.83
N GLY A 26 2.22 -4.36 -4.87
CA GLY A 26 2.93 -3.85 -3.68
C GLY A 26 3.25 -4.83 -2.55
N THR A 27 3.66 -6.04 -2.89
CA THR A 27 4.58 -6.85 -2.10
C THR A 27 5.95 -6.71 -2.74
N ILE A 28 7.01 -6.97 -1.96
CA ILE A 28 8.41 -6.73 -2.34
C ILE A 28 8.59 -7.40 -3.68
N THR A 29 8.49 -6.64 -4.76
CA THR A 29 8.29 -7.27 -6.07
C THR A 29 9.66 -7.46 -6.63
N ASP A 30 10.19 -8.61 -6.28
CA ASP A 30 11.29 -9.30 -6.95
C ASP A 30 11.07 -9.43 -8.48
N GLY A 31 9.94 -8.91 -9.02
CA GLY A 31 9.56 -8.92 -10.42
C GLY A 31 9.49 -7.57 -11.14
N MET A 32 10.16 -6.50 -10.68
CA MET A 32 10.30 -5.24 -11.44
C MET A 32 11.76 -4.86 -11.69
N ASN A 33 12.03 -4.29 -12.87
CA ASN A 33 13.36 -3.86 -13.28
C ASN A 33 13.36 -2.49 -13.95
N CYS A 34 14.53 -1.87 -14.03
CA CYS A 34 14.75 -0.64 -14.79
C CYS A 34 15.56 -0.96 -16.05
N VAL A 35 14.88 -1.11 -17.18
CA VAL A 35 15.50 -1.47 -18.47
C VAL A 35 15.34 -0.31 -19.44
N ALA A 36 16.44 0.14 -20.05
CA ALA A 36 16.46 1.28 -20.96
C ALA A 36 15.77 2.54 -20.37
N HIS A 37 16.06 2.83 -19.09
CA HIS A 37 15.46 3.91 -18.31
C HIS A 37 13.95 3.83 -18.14
N ARG A 38 13.34 2.65 -18.29
CA ARG A 38 11.91 2.44 -18.05
C ARG A 38 11.66 1.31 -17.06
N CYS A 39 10.69 1.50 -16.18
CA CYS A 39 10.22 0.43 -15.31
C CYS A 39 9.50 -0.63 -16.13
N VAL A 40 9.96 -1.85 -16.07
CA VAL A 40 9.40 -3.02 -16.75
C VAL A 40 9.16 -4.14 -15.74
N SER A 41 8.21 -5.03 -16.03
CA SER A 41 8.05 -6.26 -15.26
C SER A 41 9.10 -7.27 -15.68
N MET A 42 9.74 -7.92 -14.71
CA MET A 42 10.62 -9.06 -14.95
C MET A 42 9.78 -10.28 -15.31
N THR A 43 10.29 -11.09 -16.22
CA THR A 43 9.69 -12.38 -16.53
C THR A 43 10.04 -13.34 -15.40
N VAL A 44 9.02 -13.90 -14.73
CA VAL A 44 9.25 -14.91 -13.70
C VAL A 44 9.42 -16.27 -14.35
N VAL A 45 10.60 -16.87 -14.17
CA VAL A 45 10.91 -18.20 -14.71
C VAL A 45 11.09 -19.16 -13.54
N ALA A 46 10.21 -20.16 -13.45
CA ALA A 46 10.36 -21.27 -12.52
C ALA A 46 11.49 -22.19 -13.04
N ASN A 47 12.74 -21.90 -12.66
CA ASN A 47 13.89 -22.58 -13.27
C ASN A 47 14.72 -23.40 -12.28
N ILE A 48 14.39 -23.39 -10.98
CA ILE A 48 15.27 -23.95 -9.96
C ILE A 48 14.57 -25.09 -9.20
N LYS A 49 14.74 -26.32 -9.68
CA LYS A 49 14.49 -27.56 -8.92
C LYS A 49 15.71 -27.95 -8.08
N GLN A 50 16.33 -27.00 -7.40
CA GLN A 50 17.52 -27.26 -6.59
C GLN A 50 17.35 -26.61 -5.22
N GLU A 51 17.17 -27.46 -4.22
CA GLU A 51 17.20 -27.12 -2.80
C GLU A 51 18.43 -26.27 -2.46
N GLY A 52 18.26 -25.27 -1.60
CA GLY A 52 19.34 -24.41 -1.12
C GLY A 52 19.82 -23.32 -2.10
N LYS A 53 19.22 -23.22 -3.29
CA LYS A 53 19.55 -22.14 -4.23
C LYS A 53 18.85 -20.83 -3.88
N PRO A 54 19.46 -19.68 -4.21
CA PRO A 54 18.80 -18.40 -4.09
C PRO A 54 17.53 -18.35 -4.94
N CYS A 55 16.53 -17.63 -4.47
CA CYS A 55 15.29 -17.35 -5.20
C CYS A 55 14.93 -15.88 -5.08
N ARG A 56 14.09 -15.43 -6.02
CA ARG A 56 13.52 -14.09 -6.07
C ARG A 56 14.57 -12.99 -5.98
N GLY A 57 14.54 -12.13 -4.96
CA GLY A 57 15.44 -10.98 -4.80
C GLY A 57 16.94 -11.29 -4.92
N LYS A 58 17.35 -12.54 -4.62
CA LYS A 58 18.74 -13.01 -4.77
C LYS A 58 19.02 -13.82 -6.04
N ALA A 59 18.03 -14.07 -6.88
CA ALA A 59 18.14 -14.82 -8.14
C ALA A 59 17.57 -14.02 -9.31
N LEU A 60 18.17 -12.85 -9.54
CA LEU A 60 17.75 -11.90 -10.56
C LEU A 60 18.79 -11.84 -11.68
N ASP A 61 18.34 -12.04 -12.91
CA ASP A 61 19.10 -11.73 -14.11
C ASP A 61 18.58 -10.39 -14.67
N ILE A 62 19.29 -9.32 -14.32
CA ILE A 62 18.90 -7.95 -14.67
C ILE A 62 19.04 -7.73 -16.18
N ASP A 63 20.05 -8.33 -16.80
CA ASP A 63 20.35 -8.16 -18.23
C ASP A 63 19.30 -8.85 -19.09
N GLN A 64 18.85 -10.04 -18.67
CA GLN A 64 17.77 -10.78 -19.33
C GLN A 64 16.37 -10.36 -18.88
N ASN A 65 16.26 -9.50 -17.87
CA ASN A 65 15.00 -9.12 -17.24
C ASN A 65 14.19 -10.34 -16.73
N ILE A 66 14.90 -11.26 -16.06
CA ILE A 66 14.34 -12.52 -15.54
C ILE A 66 14.50 -12.58 -14.01
N MET A 67 13.44 -13.01 -13.32
CA MET A 67 13.50 -13.45 -11.93
C MET A 67 13.34 -14.97 -11.87
N TYR A 68 14.23 -15.63 -11.14
CA TYR A 68 14.09 -17.06 -10.86
C TYR A 68 13.35 -17.28 -9.54
N ASP A 69 12.32 -18.14 -9.57
CA ASP A 69 11.64 -18.63 -8.37
C ASP A 69 11.80 -20.15 -8.24
N CYS A 70 11.46 -20.68 -7.07
CA CYS A 70 11.53 -22.11 -6.78
C CYS A 70 10.56 -22.88 -7.67
N ALA A 71 11.03 -24.00 -8.23
CA ALA A 71 10.24 -24.78 -9.18
C ALA A 71 9.48 -25.92 -8.49
N GLY A 72 8.16 -25.95 -8.67
CA GLY A 72 7.29 -27.05 -8.29
C GLY A 72 6.59 -26.88 -6.94
N PRO A 73 5.60 -27.74 -6.63
CA PRO A 73 4.79 -27.64 -5.41
C PRO A 73 5.55 -28.05 -4.14
N ASP A 74 6.71 -28.67 -4.29
CA ASP A 74 7.51 -29.22 -3.18
C ASP A 74 8.58 -28.25 -2.67
N TYR A 75 8.65 -27.03 -3.21
CA TYR A 75 9.65 -26.04 -2.83
C TYR A 75 9.01 -24.66 -2.63
N GLU A 76 9.47 -23.93 -1.63
CA GLU A 76 9.05 -22.55 -1.38
C GLU A 76 10.28 -21.66 -1.15
N CYS A 77 10.19 -20.42 -1.63
CA CYS A 77 11.20 -19.41 -1.36
C CYS A 77 11.03 -18.88 0.07
N VAL A 78 11.91 -19.30 0.98
CA VAL A 78 11.94 -18.87 2.39
C VAL A 78 13.21 -18.10 2.62
N THR A 79 13.09 -16.85 3.09
CA THR A 79 14.26 -15.99 3.34
C THR A 79 15.23 -15.92 2.13
N GLU A 80 14.66 -15.85 0.92
CA GLU A 80 15.39 -15.77 -0.37
C GLU A 80 16.18 -17.04 -0.75
N VAL A 81 15.85 -18.20 -0.17
CA VAL A 81 16.40 -19.52 -0.53
C VAL A 81 15.29 -20.53 -0.78
N CYS A 82 15.44 -21.39 -1.79
CA CYS A 82 14.50 -22.48 -2.06
C CYS A 82 14.65 -23.60 -1.03
N LEU A 83 13.66 -23.74 -0.16
CA LEU A 83 13.59 -24.82 0.82
C LEU A 83 12.58 -25.86 0.37
N LYS A 84 12.89 -27.13 0.65
CA LYS A 84 11.95 -28.23 0.45
C LYS A 84 10.78 -28.08 1.44
N ILE A 85 9.58 -28.39 0.97
CA ILE A 85 8.36 -28.40 1.77
C ILE A 85 8.06 -29.84 2.18
N VAL A 86 7.78 -30.04 3.47
CA VAL A 86 7.16 -31.27 3.97
C VAL A 86 5.78 -30.95 4.51
N GLN A 87 4.79 -31.70 4.04
CA GLN A 87 3.40 -31.57 4.47
C GLN A 87 3.10 -32.56 5.60
N ASN A 88 2.86 -32.03 6.78
CA ASN A 88 2.52 -32.79 7.98
C ASN A 88 1.01 -32.92 8.15
N ARG A 89 0.57 -34.09 8.63
CA ARG A 89 -0.82 -34.36 9.02
C ARG A 89 -1.05 -33.97 10.48
N GLU A 90 -2.24 -34.25 11.00
CA GLU A 90 -2.59 -34.02 12.41
C GLU A 90 -1.51 -34.48 13.39
N GLY A 91 -1.18 -33.61 14.34
CA GLY A 91 -0.14 -33.85 15.35
C GLY A 91 1.30 -33.58 14.89
N GLY A 92 1.55 -33.42 13.59
CA GLY A 92 2.88 -33.04 13.09
C GLY A 92 3.20 -31.55 13.28
N ALA A 93 4.47 -31.19 13.24
CA ALA A 93 4.91 -29.81 13.42
C ALA A 93 4.65 -28.93 12.17
N CYS A 94 4.57 -27.62 12.36
CA CYS A 94 4.31 -26.67 11.27
C CYS A 94 4.82 -25.27 11.58
N ASN A 95 4.96 -24.44 10.52
CA ASN A 95 5.52 -23.09 10.57
C ASN A 95 6.94 -23.05 11.16
N GLN A 96 7.69 -24.13 10.99
CA GLN A 96 9.06 -24.26 11.43
C GLN A 96 9.93 -24.68 10.25
N VAL A 97 11.17 -24.22 10.27
CA VAL A 97 12.24 -24.75 9.42
C VAL A 97 13.05 -25.66 10.33
N ASP A 98 13.16 -26.94 9.98
CA ASP A 98 13.93 -27.89 10.79
C ASP A 98 15.44 -27.76 10.54
N ASP A 99 16.23 -28.53 11.30
CA ASP A 99 17.70 -28.54 11.21
C ASP A 99 18.23 -28.95 9.84
N ASN A 100 17.39 -29.57 9.00
CA ASN A 100 17.73 -29.95 7.63
C ASN A 100 17.34 -28.86 6.60
N ASN A 101 16.93 -27.67 7.06
CA ASN A 101 16.40 -26.59 6.22
C ASN A 101 15.14 -26.98 5.44
N VAL A 102 14.31 -27.87 6.00
CA VAL A 102 13.02 -28.23 5.41
C VAL A 102 11.93 -27.39 6.07
N LYS A 103 11.11 -26.72 5.24
CA LYS A 103 9.94 -26.00 5.73
C LYS A 103 8.81 -27.00 5.99
N GLN A 104 8.38 -27.06 7.24
CA GLN A 104 7.26 -27.91 7.65
C GLN A 104 5.96 -27.10 7.60
N ILE A 105 5.02 -27.55 6.77
CA ILE A 105 3.68 -26.97 6.68
C ILE A 105 2.63 -28.04 6.93
N CYS A 106 1.40 -27.62 7.22
CA CYS A 106 0.30 -28.56 7.31
C CYS A 106 -0.17 -28.99 5.92
N ALA A 107 -0.53 -30.27 5.80
CA ALA A 107 -1.18 -30.80 4.62
C ALA A 107 -2.53 -30.11 4.37
N VAL A 108 -3.06 -30.21 3.15
CA VAL A 108 -4.37 -29.67 2.80
C VAL A 108 -5.45 -30.20 3.75
N GLY A 109 -6.28 -29.30 4.29
CA GLY A 109 -7.31 -29.62 5.28
C GLY A 109 -6.84 -29.54 6.74
N PHE A 110 -5.59 -29.16 6.99
CA PHE A 110 -5.03 -28.94 8.32
C PHE A 110 -4.49 -27.52 8.46
N GLY A 111 -4.59 -26.97 9.68
CA GLY A 111 -4.07 -25.67 10.04
C GLY A 111 -3.02 -25.77 11.12
N CYS A 112 -2.12 -24.79 11.17
CA CYS A 112 -1.06 -24.75 12.18
C CYS A 112 -1.53 -23.98 13.43
N TYR A 113 -1.64 -24.67 14.56
CA TYR A 113 -2.05 -24.11 15.85
C TYR A 113 -1.00 -24.49 16.89
N ASP A 114 -0.38 -23.48 17.52
CA ASP A 114 0.70 -23.65 18.49
C ASP A 114 1.87 -24.49 17.95
N GLY A 115 2.19 -24.33 16.67
CA GLY A 115 3.25 -25.09 15.99
C GLY A 115 2.89 -26.53 15.64
N VAL A 116 1.63 -26.94 15.81
CA VAL A 116 1.13 -28.29 15.52
C VAL A 116 -0.03 -28.27 14.53
N CYS A 117 -0.03 -29.19 13.58
CA CYS A 117 -1.13 -29.35 12.63
C CYS A 117 -2.36 -29.95 13.29
N LYS A 118 -3.51 -29.28 13.16
CA LYS A 118 -4.82 -29.77 13.60
C LYS A 118 -5.79 -29.77 12.42
N ALA A 119 -6.70 -30.74 12.38
CA ALA A 119 -7.71 -30.84 11.32
C ALA A 119 -8.59 -29.59 11.33
N GLN A 120 -8.78 -28.96 10.16
CA GLN A 120 -9.60 -27.77 10.03
C GLN A 120 -10.98 -28.09 9.49
N THR A 121 -11.99 -27.51 10.14
CA THR A 121 -13.34 -27.48 9.59
C THR A 121 -13.52 -26.16 8.86
N ILE A 122 -13.66 -26.20 7.54
CA ILE A 122 -13.85 -25.00 6.72
C ILE A 122 -15.34 -24.73 6.54
N LEU A 123 -15.78 -23.56 7.00
CA LEU A 123 -17.15 -23.09 6.86
C LEU A 123 -17.27 -22.14 5.65
N ASN A 124 -18.22 -22.46 4.78
CA ASN A 124 -18.60 -21.67 3.61
C ASN A 124 -19.47 -20.46 4.00
N ASN A 125 -19.67 -19.55 3.03
CA ASN A 125 -20.50 -18.36 3.21
C ASN A 125 -21.91 -18.72 3.73
N GLY A 126 -22.38 -18.00 4.75
CA GLY A 126 -23.66 -18.19 5.41
C GLY A 126 -23.68 -19.27 6.51
N GLN A 127 -22.66 -20.11 6.63
CA GLN A 127 -22.64 -21.15 7.67
C GLN A 127 -22.40 -20.55 9.06
N ASN A 128 -23.09 -21.09 10.07
CA ASN A 128 -23.01 -20.63 11.46
C ASN A 128 -21.62 -20.95 12.04
N CYS A 129 -20.98 -19.94 12.60
CA CYS A 129 -19.65 -20.03 13.22
C CYS A 129 -19.68 -19.55 14.68
N THR A 130 -20.85 -19.56 15.31
CA THR A 130 -21.02 -19.19 16.72
C THR A 130 -20.51 -20.31 17.62
N ALA A 131 -19.62 -19.98 18.56
CA ALA A 131 -19.09 -20.92 19.56
C ALA A 131 -18.48 -22.20 18.96
N VAL A 132 -17.88 -22.09 17.77
CA VAL A 132 -17.15 -23.19 17.13
C VAL A 132 -15.75 -23.36 17.74
N PRO A 133 -15.17 -24.57 17.72
CA PRO A 133 -13.78 -24.79 18.13
C PRO A 133 -12.81 -23.92 17.34
N GLU A 134 -11.64 -23.60 17.91
CA GLU A 134 -10.59 -22.77 17.26
C GLU A 134 -10.08 -23.34 15.93
N THR A 135 -10.25 -24.65 15.71
CA THR A 135 -9.91 -25.34 14.47
C THR A 135 -10.94 -25.12 13.35
N THR A 136 -12.07 -24.48 13.66
CA THR A 136 -13.10 -24.15 12.68
C THR A 136 -12.86 -22.75 12.14
N ILE A 137 -12.62 -22.65 10.84
CA ILE A 137 -12.34 -21.38 10.16
C ILE A 137 -13.34 -21.15 9.04
N CYS A 138 -13.59 -19.89 8.70
CA CYS A 138 -14.32 -19.58 7.48
C CYS A 138 -13.43 -19.78 6.25
N ALA A 139 -14.02 -20.08 5.10
CA ALA A 139 -13.31 -20.17 3.83
C ALA A 139 -12.54 -18.87 3.52
N ASN A 140 -11.50 -18.98 2.69
CA ASN A 140 -10.63 -17.85 2.36
C ASN A 140 -11.42 -16.61 1.91
N GLY A 141 -11.09 -15.46 2.50
CA GLY A 141 -11.76 -14.18 2.23
C GLY A 141 -13.06 -13.95 3.03
N LEU A 142 -13.47 -14.88 3.89
CA LEU A 142 -14.61 -14.73 4.80
C LEU A 142 -14.14 -14.56 6.25
N VAL A 143 -14.99 -13.94 7.06
CA VAL A 143 -14.82 -13.77 8.51
C VAL A 143 -16.07 -14.21 9.24
N CYS A 144 -15.91 -14.74 10.45
CA CYS A 144 -17.01 -15.09 11.31
C CYS A 144 -17.55 -13.83 12.00
N LYS A 145 -18.68 -13.29 11.52
CA LYS A 145 -19.26 -12.05 12.04
C LYS A 145 -20.78 -12.13 12.18
N LYS A 146 -21.33 -11.18 12.94
CA LYS A 146 -22.76 -10.90 12.95
C LYS A 146 -23.12 -9.97 11.79
N GLU A 147 -24.34 -10.11 11.29
CA GLU A 147 -24.87 -9.22 10.25
C GLU A 147 -25.35 -7.88 10.84
N SER A 148 -25.89 -7.91 12.07
CA SER A 148 -26.45 -6.74 12.73
C SER A 148 -26.29 -6.83 14.25
N PRO A 149 -26.51 -5.73 15.01
CA PRO A 149 -26.40 -5.73 16.47
C PRO A 149 -27.44 -6.65 17.14
N THR A 150 -28.55 -6.95 16.46
CA THR A 150 -29.61 -7.80 16.98
C THR A 150 -29.44 -9.27 16.59
N SER A 151 -28.46 -9.60 15.74
CA SER A 151 -28.18 -10.99 15.36
C SER A 151 -27.69 -11.78 16.57
N THR A 152 -28.32 -12.92 16.83
CA THR A 152 -27.94 -13.81 17.94
C THR A 152 -26.81 -14.78 17.58
N TYR A 153 -26.58 -15.01 16.28
CA TYR A 153 -25.54 -15.90 15.78
C TYR A 153 -24.59 -15.16 14.83
N LYS A 154 -23.34 -15.65 14.78
CA LYS A 154 -22.35 -15.30 13.77
C LYS A 154 -22.41 -16.30 12.62
N SER A 155 -22.17 -15.83 11.41
CA SER A 155 -21.95 -16.68 10.25
C SER A 155 -20.73 -16.23 9.47
N CYS A 156 -20.17 -17.15 8.68
CA CYS A 156 -19.07 -16.85 7.78
C CYS A 156 -19.57 -15.95 6.65
N GLN A 157 -19.03 -14.75 6.54
CA GLN A 157 -19.46 -13.74 5.57
C GLN A 157 -18.27 -12.93 5.06
N ILE A 158 -18.46 -12.18 3.98
CA ILE A 158 -17.45 -11.22 3.50
C ILE A 158 -17.21 -10.17 4.61
N PRO A 159 -15.95 -9.78 4.89
CA PRO A 159 -15.65 -8.73 5.86
C PRO A 159 -16.44 -7.45 5.61
N SER A 160 -16.85 -6.80 6.69
CA SER A 160 -17.64 -5.58 6.65
C SER A 160 -16.89 -4.45 5.95
N LEU A 161 -17.57 -3.78 5.02
CA LEU A 161 -17.10 -2.59 4.33
C LEU A 161 -17.24 -1.35 5.21
N TYR A 162 -16.72 -0.22 4.73
CA TYR A 162 -16.85 1.06 5.42
C TYR A 162 -18.31 1.41 5.71
N GLY A 163 -18.62 1.74 6.96
CA GLY A 163 -19.96 2.08 7.45
C GLY A 163 -20.83 0.90 7.84
N GLU A 164 -20.46 -0.33 7.46
CA GLU A 164 -21.20 -1.55 7.81
C GLU A 164 -20.95 -1.98 9.24
N TYR A 165 -21.85 -2.81 9.76
CA TYR A 165 -21.81 -3.29 11.13
C TYR A 165 -20.59 -4.15 11.43
N CYS A 166 -20.06 -4.03 12.65
CA CYS A 166 -19.01 -4.90 13.20
C CYS A 166 -19.10 -4.96 14.72
N GLU A 167 -18.55 -6.02 15.31
CA GLU A 167 -18.27 -6.13 16.75
C GLU A 167 -16.78 -5.97 17.05
N SER A 168 -15.92 -6.32 16.09
CA SER A 168 -14.46 -6.28 16.27
C SER A 168 -13.75 -5.82 15.00
N SER A 169 -12.55 -5.26 15.15
CA SER A 169 -11.76 -4.75 14.01
C SER A 169 -11.31 -5.85 13.05
N SER A 170 -11.29 -7.12 13.48
CA SER A 170 -11.02 -8.27 12.61
C SER A 170 -12.16 -8.58 11.64
N GLU A 171 -13.37 -8.11 11.92
CA GLU A 171 -14.54 -8.30 11.05
C GLU A 171 -14.58 -7.27 9.91
N CYS A 172 -13.79 -6.19 10.02
CA CYS A 172 -13.67 -5.16 8.98
C CYS A 172 -12.71 -5.60 7.88
N TYR A 173 -13.01 -5.18 6.65
CA TYR A 173 -12.14 -5.38 5.50
C TYR A 173 -10.73 -4.82 5.75
N LYS A 174 -9.69 -5.66 5.61
CA LYS A 174 -8.30 -5.25 5.81
C LYS A 174 -7.63 -5.03 4.45
N LEU A 175 -7.10 -3.83 4.25
CA LEU A 175 -6.19 -3.56 3.13
C LEU A 175 -4.81 -3.19 3.69
N PRO A 176 -3.71 -3.46 2.96
CA PRO A 176 -2.37 -3.05 3.37
C PRO A 176 -2.27 -1.55 3.71
N VAL A 177 -3.04 -0.73 3.00
CA VAL A 177 -3.10 0.72 3.19
C VAL A 177 -4.24 1.18 4.12
N LEU A 178 -5.26 0.33 4.36
CA LEU A 178 -6.34 0.67 5.29
C LEU A 178 -6.20 -0.06 6.60
N GLN A 179 -5.98 0.73 7.63
CA GLN A 179 -6.29 0.31 8.98
C GLN A 179 -7.77 0.65 9.24
N MET A 180 -8.68 -0.21 8.76
CA MET A 180 -10.07 -0.15 9.23
C MET A 180 -10.12 -0.65 10.68
N ARG A 181 -10.99 -0.03 11.47
CA ARG A 181 -11.27 -0.45 12.84
C ARG A 181 -12.77 -0.48 13.08
N CYS A 182 -13.19 -1.30 14.03
CA CYS A 182 -14.56 -1.25 14.52
C CYS A 182 -14.67 -0.14 15.57
N SER A 183 -15.62 0.78 15.40
CA SER A 183 -15.99 1.78 16.41
C SER A 183 -17.48 2.07 16.31
N LYS A 184 -18.15 2.17 17.47
CA LYS A 184 -19.61 2.36 17.54
C LYS A 184 -20.38 1.38 16.65
N ASN A 185 -19.94 0.12 16.67
CA ASN A 185 -20.47 -0.97 15.87
C ASN A 185 -20.46 -0.74 14.36
N LYS A 186 -19.56 0.11 13.85
CA LYS A 186 -19.36 0.34 12.42
C LYS A 186 -17.90 0.23 12.06
N CYS A 187 -17.63 -0.35 10.90
CA CYS A 187 -16.30 -0.31 10.32
C CYS A 187 -16.00 1.09 9.84
N ILE A 188 -15.04 1.74 10.49
CA ILE A 188 -14.57 3.06 10.10
C ILE A 188 -13.11 2.97 9.68
N ARG A 189 -12.71 3.83 8.76
CA ARG A 189 -11.30 4.05 8.48
C ARG A 189 -10.68 4.81 9.66
N ARG A 190 -9.47 4.45 10.10
CA ARG A 190 -8.69 5.34 10.97
C ARG A 190 -8.53 6.72 10.32
N TYR A 191 -8.49 7.75 11.14
CA TYR A 191 -8.32 9.15 10.74
C TYR A 191 -9.34 9.58 9.69
N SER A 192 -10.63 9.36 9.97
CA SER A 192 -11.71 9.63 9.01
C SER A 192 -12.72 10.69 9.45
N GLN A 193 -12.77 11.00 10.74
CA GLN A 193 -13.74 11.93 11.29
C GLN A 193 -13.21 13.35 11.29
N PHE A 194 -13.95 14.28 10.69
CA PHE A 194 -13.58 15.69 10.65
C PHE A 194 -13.84 16.40 12.00
N ASP A 195 -13.29 17.60 12.15
CA ASP A 195 -13.46 18.43 13.34
C ASP A 195 -14.95 18.61 13.69
N GLY A 196 -15.29 18.49 14.98
CA GLY A 196 -16.66 18.51 15.52
C GLY A 196 -17.36 17.15 15.60
N ALA A 197 -16.85 16.10 14.94
CA ALA A 197 -17.39 14.75 15.02
C ALA A 197 -17.07 14.06 16.37
N ASP A 198 -17.91 13.11 16.79
CA ASP A 198 -17.72 12.39 18.06
C ASP A 198 -16.65 11.30 17.96
N CYS A 199 -15.62 11.40 18.81
CA CYS A 199 -14.49 10.49 18.83
C CYS A 199 -14.33 9.77 20.18
N GLU A 200 -13.85 8.53 20.12
CA GLU A 200 -13.48 7.73 21.29
C GLU A 200 -11.96 7.70 21.46
N SER A 201 -11.24 7.74 20.34
CA SER A 201 -9.79 7.73 20.26
C SER A 201 -9.31 8.81 19.30
N HIS A 202 -8.09 9.28 19.53
CA HIS A 202 -7.37 10.15 18.61
C HIS A 202 -7.28 9.59 17.18
N GLN A 203 -7.26 8.27 17.03
CA GLN A 203 -7.22 7.58 15.74
C GLN A 203 -8.53 7.66 14.96
N ASP A 204 -9.60 8.23 15.52
CA ASP A 204 -10.84 8.50 14.78
C ASP A 204 -10.74 9.77 13.98
N CYS A 205 -10.06 10.75 14.55
CA CYS A 205 -10.04 12.10 14.06
C CYS A 205 -9.06 12.22 12.91
N TYR A 206 -9.49 12.91 11.87
CA TYR A 206 -8.70 13.20 10.68
C TYR A 206 -7.43 14.00 11.04
N SER A 207 -7.54 14.89 12.04
CA SER A 207 -6.42 15.62 12.66
C SER A 207 -5.48 14.76 13.51
N GLY A 208 -5.86 13.50 13.81
CA GLY A 208 -5.22 12.67 14.80
C GLY A 208 -5.45 13.13 16.24
N TYR A 209 -6.40 14.05 16.49
CA TYR A 209 -6.66 14.58 17.83
C TYR A 209 -8.14 14.54 18.20
N CYS A 210 -8.43 13.77 19.25
CA CYS A 210 -9.73 13.72 19.92
C CYS A 210 -9.63 14.49 21.24
N GLN A 211 -10.39 15.58 21.36
CA GLN A 211 -10.35 16.43 22.56
C GLN A 211 -10.96 15.68 23.76
N PRO A 212 -10.18 15.38 24.82
CA PRO A 212 -10.65 14.47 25.87
C PRO A 212 -11.86 15.00 26.67
N SER A 213 -11.94 16.32 26.86
CA SER A 213 -12.99 16.95 27.68
C SER A 213 -14.38 16.92 27.05
N ILE A 214 -14.46 17.03 25.72
CA ILE A 214 -15.74 17.10 24.99
C ILE A 214 -15.97 15.90 24.06
N ARG A 215 -15.01 14.99 23.94
CA ARG A 215 -15.06 13.80 23.06
C ARG A 215 -15.37 14.14 21.60
N LYS A 216 -14.83 15.26 21.12
CA LYS A 216 -14.96 15.71 19.74
C LYS A 216 -13.61 15.78 19.04
N CYS A 217 -13.60 15.47 17.75
CA CYS A 217 -12.44 15.73 16.90
C CYS A 217 -12.19 17.22 16.81
N SER A 218 -10.93 17.61 16.91
CA SER A 218 -10.52 18.99 16.71
C SER A 218 -9.09 19.03 16.18
N SER A 219 -8.73 20.16 15.58
CA SER A 219 -7.33 20.48 15.36
C SER A 219 -6.65 20.73 16.70
N PRO A 220 -5.50 20.09 17.01
CA PRO A 220 -4.83 20.28 18.29
C PRO A 220 -4.43 21.76 18.43
N THR A 221 -4.83 22.41 19.53
CA THR A 221 -4.14 23.63 19.98
C THR A 221 -2.68 23.30 20.23
N THR A 222 -1.78 24.27 20.08
CA THR A 222 -0.33 24.12 20.32
C THR A 222 -0.08 23.33 21.61
N LEU A 223 0.24 22.05 21.47
CA LEU A 223 0.49 21.17 22.61
C LEU A 223 1.96 21.33 22.97
N THR A 224 2.26 21.63 24.22
CA THR A 224 3.65 21.66 24.69
C THR A 224 4.07 20.26 25.14
N CYS A 225 5.34 19.93 24.90
CA CYS A 225 5.99 18.72 25.40
C CYS A 225 7.14 19.12 26.31
N THR A 226 7.35 18.34 27.36
CA THR A 226 8.45 18.50 28.32
C THR A 226 9.01 17.12 28.68
N THR A 227 10.05 17.10 29.52
CA THR A 227 10.61 15.86 30.05
C THR A 227 9.61 15.03 30.86
N THR A 228 8.64 15.69 31.50
CA THR A 228 7.63 15.08 32.38
C THR A 228 6.27 14.95 31.70
N THR A 229 6.05 15.65 30.59
CA THR A 229 4.79 15.66 29.85
C THR A 229 5.09 15.37 28.37
N PRO A 230 5.11 14.09 27.97
CA PRO A 230 5.30 13.74 26.56
C PRO A 230 4.11 14.19 25.73
N CYS A 231 4.32 14.30 24.42
CA CYS A 231 3.18 14.41 23.48
C CYS A 231 2.25 13.20 23.67
N PRO A 232 0.92 13.36 23.46
CA PRO A 232 -0.05 12.30 23.71
C PRO A 232 0.37 10.96 23.09
N SER A 233 0.65 9.96 23.93
CA SER A 233 1.08 8.64 23.49
C SER A 233 -0.06 7.90 22.77
N GLY A 234 0.25 7.23 21.66
CA GLY A 234 -0.74 6.57 20.79
C GLY A 234 -1.18 7.39 19.57
N THR A 235 -0.68 8.62 19.48
CA THR A 235 -0.81 9.51 18.33
C THR A 235 0.59 9.77 17.78
N ASP A 236 0.78 9.82 16.46
CA ASP A 236 2.11 9.99 15.86
C ASP A 236 2.71 11.40 16.09
N PHE A 237 2.27 12.12 17.13
CA PHE A 237 2.82 13.41 17.54
C PHE A 237 4.27 13.24 18.01
N LYS A 238 5.12 14.15 17.55
CA LYS A 238 6.56 14.19 17.89
C LYS A 238 6.89 15.51 18.57
N CYS A 239 7.73 15.50 19.60
CA CYS A 239 8.16 16.73 20.23
C CYS A 239 9.18 17.46 19.34
N GLY A 240 8.94 18.76 19.07
CA GLY A 240 9.70 19.57 18.11
C GLY A 240 11.10 19.97 18.55
N CYS A 241 11.44 19.88 19.83
CA CYS A 241 12.76 20.24 20.35
C CYS A 241 13.66 19.01 20.45
N GLY A 242 14.50 18.74 19.44
CA GLY A 242 15.62 17.79 19.56
C GLY A 242 15.39 16.35 19.07
N GLY A 243 14.23 16.03 18.48
CA GLY A 243 14.10 14.89 17.57
C GLY A 243 13.18 13.75 18.01
N PHE A 244 12.31 13.37 17.06
CA PHE A 244 11.73 12.04 16.74
C PHE A 244 11.07 11.17 17.83
N SER A 245 11.10 11.58 19.09
CA SER A 245 10.49 10.89 20.23
C SER A 245 9.26 11.64 20.73
N SER A 246 8.30 10.90 21.29
CA SER A 246 7.16 11.48 22.03
C SER A 246 7.60 12.06 23.37
N ALA A 247 8.76 11.65 23.89
CA ALA A 247 9.43 12.20 25.07
C ALA A 247 10.75 12.85 24.63
N SER A 248 10.88 14.17 24.81
CA SER A 248 12.14 14.89 24.61
C SER A 248 12.73 15.29 25.97
N PRO A 249 14.06 15.25 26.14
CA PRO A 249 14.71 15.85 27.30
C PRO A 249 14.59 17.38 27.35
N PHE A 250 13.98 18.01 26.34
CA PHE A 250 13.81 19.46 26.24
C PHE A 250 12.34 19.85 26.14
N ASN A 251 12.02 21.04 26.66
CA ASN A 251 10.70 21.65 26.48
C ASN A 251 10.51 22.08 25.03
N GLY A 252 9.35 21.81 24.45
CA GLY A 252 9.04 22.15 23.07
C GLY A 252 7.56 22.09 22.73
N THR A 253 7.26 22.09 21.44
CA THR A 253 5.90 21.99 20.90
C THR A 253 5.73 20.65 20.18
N CYS A 254 4.62 19.97 20.41
CA CYS A 254 4.26 18.78 19.68
C CYS A 254 3.89 19.12 18.24
N VAL A 255 4.54 18.44 17.30
CA VAL A 255 4.19 18.45 15.90
C VAL A 255 2.94 17.59 15.70
N ALA A 256 1.88 18.20 15.16
CA ALA A 256 0.66 17.48 14.83
C ALA A 256 0.88 16.44 13.70
N PRO A 257 0.30 15.24 13.81
CA PRO A 257 0.40 14.22 12.79
C PRO A 257 -0.58 14.55 11.66
N CYS A 258 -0.15 14.31 10.42
CA CYS A 258 -0.97 14.52 9.22
C CYS A 258 -1.64 13.22 8.76
N ASN A 259 -2.00 12.35 9.70
CA ASN A 259 -2.39 10.98 9.42
C ASN A 259 -3.64 10.87 8.53
N GLY A 260 -4.64 11.74 8.68
CA GLY A 260 -5.80 11.77 7.78
C GLY A 260 -5.41 12.02 6.32
N TYR A 261 -4.58 13.05 6.08
CA TYR A 261 -4.06 13.36 4.74
C TYR A 261 -3.13 12.26 4.22
N GLN A 262 -2.36 11.63 5.11
CA GLN A 262 -1.47 10.53 4.75
C GLN A 262 -2.29 9.33 4.28
N GLN A 263 -3.34 8.97 5.02
CA GLN A 263 -4.27 7.91 4.63
C GLN A 263 -4.97 8.23 3.32
N ASP A 264 -5.39 9.48 3.08
CA ASP A 264 -5.99 9.87 1.80
C ASP A 264 -5.02 9.68 0.63
N PHE A 265 -3.77 10.11 0.79
CA PHE A 265 -2.73 9.89 -0.21
C PHE A 265 -2.45 8.40 -0.44
N LEU A 266 -2.30 7.61 0.62
CA LEU A 266 -2.05 6.17 0.53
C LEU A 266 -3.22 5.43 -0.12
N SER A 267 -4.47 5.77 0.22
CA SER A 267 -5.67 5.23 -0.43
C SER A 267 -5.73 5.59 -1.90
N CYS A 268 -5.38 6.83 -2.27
CA CYS A 268 -5.30 7.23 -3.67
C CYS A 268 -4.23 6.42 -4.41
N ALA A 269 -3.05 6.28 -3.83
CA ALA A 269 -1.95 5.54 -4.44
C ALA A 269 -2.32 4.05 -4.63
N TYR A 270 -2.94 3.43 -3.62
CA TYR A 270 -3.49 2.08 -3.70
C TYR A 270 -4.53 1.95 -4.82
N ASN A 271 -5.45 2.92 -4.92
CA ASN A 271 -6.40 3.00 -6.03
C ASN A 271 -5.73 3.20 -7.40
N ASN A 272 -4.45 3.53 -7.45
CA ASN A 272 -3.68 3.61 -8.68
C ASN A 272 -2.66 2.46 -8.80
N GLY A 273 -2.79 1.41 -7.99
CA GLY A 273 -2.00 0.17 -8.06
C GLY A 273 -0.73 0.17 -7.20
N LEU A 274 -0.57 1.13 -6.27
CA LEU A 274 0.56 1.19 -5.34
C LEU A 274 0.16 0.73 -3.93
N ASP A 275 0.41 -0.54 -3.62
CA ASP A 275 0.00 -1.11 -2.33
C ASP A 275 1.08 -0.99 -1.24
N GLU A 276 2.33 -0.68 -1.63
CA GLU A 276 3.53 -0.81 -0.78
C GLU A 276 4.05 0.49 -0.18
N LEU A 277 3.34 1.60 -0.38
CA LEU A 277 3.66 2.83 0.35
C LEU A 277 3.35 2.71 1.86
N GLY A 278 2.70 1.61 2.27
CA GLY A 278 2.25 1.32 3.63
C GLY A 278 3.37 0.80 4.53
N SER A 279 4.03 1.71 5.25
CA SER A 279 4.67 1.59 6.59
C SER A 279 5.92 2.46 6.73
N SER A 280 6.58 2.81 5.62
CA SER A 280 7.85 3.53 5.61
C SER A 280 7.78 4.94 5.00
N TYR A 281 6.56 5.41 4.64
CA TYR A 281 6.36 6.77 4.17
C TYR A 281 6.41 7.79 5.32
N ALA A 282 7.60 7.95 5.91
CA ALA A 282 7.89 9.04 6.82
C ALA A 282 8.17 10.32 6.01
N VAL A 283 7.39 11.36 6.28
CA VAL A 283 7.67 12.74 5.86
C VAL A 283 8.17 13.47 7.10
N SER A 284 9.34 14.08 7.01
CA SER A 284 9.93 14.89 8.09
C SER A 284 10.39 16.23 7.55
N HIS A 285 10.61 17.22 8.41
CA HIS A 285 11.05 18.56 8.01
C HIS A 285 12.41 18.57 7.31
N HIS A 286 13.21 17.52 7.50
CA HIS A 286 14.47 17.31 6.78
C HIS A 286 14.32 16.43 5.54
N PHE A 287 13.23 15.67 5.44
CA PHE A 287 13.03 14.66 4.40
C PHE A 287 11.64 14.79 3.79
N HIS A 288 11.61 15.37 2.60
CA HIS A 288 10.45 15.35 1.73
C HIS A 288 10.69 14.38 0.57
N PRO A 289 9.96 13.27 0.49
CA PRO A 289 9.98 12.40 -0.68
C PRO A 289 9.29 13.05 -1.87
N ILE A 290 9.90 14.05 -2.47
CA ILE A 290 9.34 14.65 -3.68
C ILE A 290 10.00 13.97 -4.84
N ASP A 291 9.30 12.99 -5.38
CA ASP A 291 9.66 12.43 -6.65
C ASP A 291 8.87 13.12 -7.77
N THR A 292 9.43 14.24 -8.27
CA THR A 292 8.81 15.07 -9.32
C THR A 292 8.67 14.36 -10.66
N ASN A 293 9.26 13.18 -10.82
CA ASN A 293 9.12 12.40 -12.05
C ASN A 293 8.04 11.31 -11.91
N SER A 294 7.42 11.14 -10.73
CA SER A 294 6.49 10.03 -10.47
C SER A 294 5.09 10.51 -10.82
N THR A 295 4.39 9.74 -11.66
CA THR A 295 3.02 10.06 -12.07
C THR A 295 2.08 10.01 -10.88
N ILE A 296 2.37 9.18 -9.86
CA ILE A 296 1.57 9.10 -8.65
C ILE A 296 1.58 10.42 -7.89
N PHE A 297 2.76 10.99 -7.63
CA PHE A 297 2.85 12.27 -6.90
C PHE A 297 2.45 13.48 -7.75
N THR A 298 2.78 13.48 -9.05
CA THR A 298 2.64 14.68 -9.89
C THR A 298 1.35 14.75 -10.69
N LYS A 299 0.63 13.62 -10.85
CA LYS A 299 -0.60 13.58 -11.66
C LYS A 299 -1.76 12.88 -10.95
N LEU A 300 -1.63 11.60 -10.62
CA LEU A 300 -2.77 10.77 -10.19
C LEU A 300 -3.26 11.09 -8.77
N CYS A 301 -2.33 11.31 -7.84
CA CYS A 301 -2.62 11.62 -6.43
C CYS A 301 -2.03 12.98 -6.03
N HIS A 302 -1.90 13.88 -7.00
CA HIS A 302 -1.24 15.17 -6.83
C HIS A 302 -1.91 16.02 -5.74
N ARG A 303 -3.24 16.05 -5.73
CA ARG A 303 -4.02 16.83 -4.77
C ARG A 303 -3.83 16.31 -3.35
N GLU A 304 -4.00 15.00 -3.15
CA GLU A 304 -3.89 14.34 -1.85
C GLU A 304 -2.47 14.50 -1.30
N TYR A 305 -1.46 14.33 -2.17
CA TYR A 305 -0.07 14.51 -1.77
C TYR A 305 0.27 15.96 -1.44
N ARG A 306 -0.22 16.93 -2.23
CA ARG A 306 -0.07 18.35 -1.95
C ARG A 306 -0.67 18.72 -0.60
N ASN A 307 -1.87 18.22 -0.29
CA ASN A 307 -2.55 18.50 0.98
C ASN A 307 -1.81 17.85 2.17
N LEU A 308 -1.26 16.66 1.98
CA LEU A 308 -0.36 16.04 2.96
C LEU A 308 0.87 16.92 3.24
N LEU A 309 1.54 17.41 2.20
CA LEU A 309 2.70 18.29 2.35
C LEU A 309 2.33 19.61 3.04
N LYS A 310 1.23 20.25 2.64
CA LYS A 310 0.72 21.47 3.28
C LYS A 310 0.44 21.25 4.77
N CYS A 311 -0.15 20.10 5.13
CA CYS A 311 -0.39 19.76 6.53
C CYS A 311 0.92 19.66 7.32
N TYR A 312 1.92 18.95 6.80
CA TYR A 312 3.20 18.78 7.49
C TYR A 312 3.93 20.12 7.66
N MET A 313 3.96 20.95 6.61
CA MET A 313 4.58 22.27 6.69
C MET A 313 3.88 23.16 7.73
N LYS A 314 2.54 23.13 7.77
CA LYS A 314 1.78 23.83 8.80
C LYS A 314 2.14 23.31 10.20
N ALA A 315 2.14 21.99 10.40
CA ALA A 315 2.44 21.38 11.69
C ALA A 315 3.85 21.70 12.20
N TRP A 316 4.86 21.77 11.33
CA TRP A 316 6.21 22.14 11.74
C TRP A 316 6.39 23.64 12.00
N LYS A 317 5.71 24.49 11.23
CA LYS A 317 5.68 25.94 11.50
C LYS A 317 5.00 26.24 12.82
N ASP A 318 3.83 25.64 13.06
CA ASP A 318 3.11 25.78 14.33
C ASP A 318 3.94 25.27 15.52
N ALA A 319 4.84 24.31 15.28
CA ALA A 319 5.77 23.79 16.27
C ALA A 319 7.11 24.54 16.35
N ASN A 320 7.32 25.58 15.56
CA ASN A 320 8.57 26.35 15.47
C ASN A 320 9.82 25.48 15.18
N VAL A 321 9.63 24.45 14.34
CA VAL A 321 10.69 23.49 13.95
C VAL A 321 11.25 23.81 12.56
N TYR A 322 10.53 24.58 11.75
CA TYR A 322 10.90 24.85 10.36
C TYR A 322 10.37 26.21 9.86
N ASP A 323 11.30 27.07 9.42
CA ASP A 323 11.01 28.40 8.85
C ASP A 323 11.26 28.46 7.32
N GLY A 324 11.50 27.32 6.67
CA GLY A 324 11.92 27.29 5.26
C GLY A 324 10.81 27.51 4.23
N GLU A 325 11.20 27.43 2.95
CA GLU A 325 10.42 27.90 1.78
C GLU A 325 9.02 27.29 1.64
N ASN A 326 8.05 28.13 1.26
CA ASN A 326 6.63 27.79 1.03
C ASN A 326 6.36 27.03 -0.27
N SER A 327 7.39 26.54 -0.94
CA SER A 327 7.26 25.95 -2.27
C SER A 327 8.27 24.83 -2.43
N LEU A 328 7.82 23.75 -3.07
CA LEU A 328 8.67 22.67 -3.49
C LEU A 328 8.56 22.54 -5.02
N PRO A 329 9.60 22.08 -5.74
CA PRO A 329 9.52 21.95 -7.20
C PRO A 329 8.30 21.13 -7.64
N GLY A 330 7.41 21.74 -8.43
CA GLY A 330 6.17 21.10 -8.90
C GLY A 330 5.01 21.08 -7.88
N PHE A 331 5.17 21.69 -6.70
CA PHE A 331 4.12 21.79 -5.69
C PHE A 331 4.06 23.20 -5.10
N ASP A 332 2.95 23.88 -5.36
CA ASP A 332 2.60 25.09 -4.63
C ASP A 332 2.03 24.72 -3.26
N LEU A 333 2.81 25.02 -2.22
CA LEU A 333 2.44 24.80 -0.83
C LEU A 333 2.02 26.11 -0.16
N SER A 334 1.92 27.19 -0.93
CA SER A 334 1.30 28.43 -0.50
C SER A 334 -0.23 28.29 -0.43
N GLY A 335 -0.83 29.15 0.38
CA GLY A 335 -2.28 29.15 0.64
C GLY A 335 -2.73 28.16 1.71
N PRO A 336 -4.03 28.20 2.05
CA PRO A 336 -4.57 27.39 3.15
C PRO A 336 -4.52 25.89 2.82
N LEU A 337 -4.49 25.10 3.90
CA LEU A 337 -4.71 23.67 3.85
C LEU A 337 -6.16 23.42 3.43
N GLU A 338 -6.36 22.71 2.32
CA GLU A 338 -7.69 22.33 1.87
C GLU A 338 -8.22 21.22 2.79
N GLN A 339 -9.25 21.52 3.58
CA GLN A 339 -9.96 20.47 4.31
C GLN A 339 -10.72 19.59 3.31
N PRO A 340 -10.48 18.27 3.29
CA PRO A 340 -11.26 17.38 2.44
C PRO A 340 -12.72 17.40 2.90
N THR A 341 -13.65 17.43 1.95
CA THR A 341 -15.08 17.28 2.23
C THR A 341 -15.48 15.82 2.39
N SER A 342 -14.61 14.89 1.99
CA SER A 342 -14.80 13.44 2.08
C SER A 342 -13.44 12.76 2.15
N VAL A 343 -13.35 11.66 2.89
CA VAL A 343 -12.15 10.83 2.95
C VAL A 343 -11.97 10.03 1.66
N VAL A 344 -10.72 9.80 1.26
CA VAL A 344 -10.43 8.88 0.15
C VAL A 344 -10.47 7.45 0.67
N LEU A 345 -11.45 6.68 0.18
CA LEU A 345 -11.56 5.26 0.43
C LEU A 345 -10.90 4.48 -0.72
N PRO A 346 -10.13 3.43 -0.43
CA PRO A 346 -9.68 2.51 -1.44
C PRO A 346 -10.83 1.65 -1.93
N VAL A 347 -10.80 1.34 -3.21
CA VAL A 347 -11.83 0.57 -3.89
C VAL A 347 -11.67 -0.90 -3.49
N VAL A 348 -12.58 -1.38 -2.66
CA VAL A 348 -12.68 -2.79 -2.28
C VAL A 348 -13.25 -3.59 -3.45
N GLY A 349 -12.57 -4.66 -3.88
CA GLY A 349 -13.09 -5.57 -4.90
C GLY A 349 -12.87 -5.13 -6.35
N ARG A 350 -11.77 -4.40 -6.67
CA ARG A 350 -11.35 -4.32 -8.08
C ARG A 350 -11.20 -5.74 -8.62
N ASN A 351 -11.94 -6.04 -9.68
CA ASN A 351 -11.77 -7.27 -10.43
C ASN A 351 -10.32 -7.31 -10.90
N ILE A 352 -9.53 -8.19 -10.30
CA ILE A 352 -8.05 -8.27 -10.40
C ILE A 352 -7.61 -8.59 -11.85
N SER A 353 -8.57 -8.91 -12.72
CA SER A 353 -8.42 -9.18 -14.15
C SER A 353 -8.51 -7.95 -15.05
N SER A 354 -8.86 -6.76 -14.54
CA SER A 354 -8.87 -5.56 -15.38
C SER A 354 -7.42 -5.08 -15.57
N PRO A 355 -6.85 -5.16 -16.79
CA PRO A 355 -5.51 -4.64 -17.02
C PRO A 355 -5.49 -3.16 -16.63
N SER A 356 -4.38 -2.73 -16.00
CA SER A 356 -4.07 -1.31 -15.87
C SER A 356 -4.36 -0.63 -17.21
N PRO A 357 -4.91 0.59 -17.24
CA PRO A 357 -5.16 1.29 -18.50
C PRO A 357 -3.85 1.27 -19.29
N GLN A 358 -3.81 0.46 -20.35
CA GLN A 358 -2.69 0.39 -21.25
C GLN A 358 -2.65 1.76 -21.93
N THR A 359 -1.87 2.67 -21.37
CA THR A 359 -1.32 3.75 -22.16
C THR A 359 -0.40 3.07 -23.15
N SER A 360 -0.94 2.80 -24.33
CA SER A 360 -0.23 2.28 -25.49
C SER A 360 0.81 3.32 -25.92
N ALA A 361 1.92 3.38 -25.21
CA ALA A 361 3.14 3.88 -25.78
C ALA A 361 3.64 2.80 -26.74
N GLN A 362 3.15 2.82 -27.99
CA GLN A 362 3.85 2.15 -29.08
C GLN A 362 5.22 2.82 -29.20
N ILE A 363 6.22 2.23 -28.55
CA ILE A 363 7.61 2.56 -28.78
C ILE A 363 7.96 1.89 -30.11
N SER A 364 7.83 2.66 -31.20
CA SER A 364 8.43 2.30 -32.47
C SER A 364 9.94 2.30 -32.29
N HIS A 365 10.53 1.13 -32.05
CA HIS A 365 11.97 0.94 -32.12
C HIS A 365 12.41 1.12 -33.59
N ALA A 366 12.88 2.31 -33.92
CA ALA A 366 13.68 2.52 -35.12
C ALA A 366 15.09 1.98 -34.86
N THR A 367 15.32 0.72 -35.16
CA THR A 367 16.67 0.14 -35.24
C THR A 367 17.38 0.70 -36.48
N SER A 368 18.16 1.74 -36.28
CA SER A 368 19.17 2.19 -37.23
C SER A 368 20.33 1.19 -37.21
N MET A 369 20.31 0.19 -38.10
CA MET A 369 21.51 -0.55 -38.48
C MET A 369 22.15 0.11 -39.70
N THR A 370 23.27 0.78 -39.48
CA THR A 370 24.21 1.15 -40.53
C THR A 370 25.04 -0.06 -40.94
N LYS A 371 24.92 -0.50 -42.20
CA LYS A 371 26.03 -0.91 -43.08
C LYS A 371 25.52 -1.46 -44.42
N GLY A 372 25.78 -0.70 -45.49
CA GLY A 372 26.18 -1.18 -46.83
C GLY A 372 25.13 -1.86 -47.72
N GLY A 373 24.90 -1.28 -48.91
CA GLY A 373 24.47 -2.05 -50.09
C GLY A 373 23.30 -1.49 -50.91
N VAL A 374 23.62 -0.58 -51.84
CA VAL A 374 23.20 -0.52 -53.26
C VAL A 374 21.82 -1.11 -53.70
N LEU A 375 20.99 -0.21 -54.26
CA LEU A 375 19.92 -0.35 -55.29
C LEU A 375 18.80 -1.41 -55.12
N PHE A 376 17.53 -0.97 -55.04
CA PHE A 376 16.57 -0.97 -56.16
C PHE A 376 15.25 -0.22 -55.79
N LEU A 377 14.61 0.35 -56.82
CA LEU A 377 13.40 1.20 -56.81
C LEU A 377 12.11 0.52 -56.29
N VAL A 378 11.15 1.33 -55.81
CA VAL A 378 9.79 1.56 -56.41
C VAL A 378 8.78 2.16 -55.40
N ASN A 379 8.27 3.36 -55.72
CA ASN A 379 6.96 4.04 -55.46
C ASN A 379 6.31 4.00 -54.05
N LEU A 380 6.07 5.13 -53.36
CA LEU A 380 5.20 6.29 -53.64
C LEU A 380 3.68 5.97 -53.64
N LEU A 381 3.05 5.92 -52.45
CA LEU A 381 1.59 6.06 -52.25
C LEU A 381 1.22 6.01 -50.75
N VAL A 382 1.16 7.16 -50.06
CA VAL A 382 0.14 7.49 -49.03
C VAL A 382 0.15 9.01 -48.83
N ALA A 383 -0.50 9.72 -49.73
CA ALA A 383 -1.10 11.02 -49.47
C ALA A 383 -2.49 10.97 -50.10
N VAL A 384 -3.47 11.64 -49.48
CA VAL A 384 -4.91 11.65 -49.82
C VAL A 384 -5.72 10.54 -49.15
N ASN A 385 -6.09 10.76 -47.89
CA ASN A 385 -7.40 10.38 -47.33
C ASN A 385 -7.67 11.25 -46.09
N VAL A 386 -7.71 12.57 -46.32
CA VAL A 386 -8.33 13.54 -45.41
C VAL A 386 -9.22 14.42 -46.28
N LEU A 387 -10.33 13.86 -46.71
CA LEU A 387 -11.54 14.56 -47.14
C LEU A 387 -12.63 13.50 -47.27
N VAL A 388 -13.87 13.85 -46.91
CA VAL A 388 -15.08 12.99 -46.97
C VAL A 388 -15.33 12.10 -45.73
N ILE A 389 -15.43 12.71 -44.55
CA ILE A 389 -16.50 12.37 -43.58
C ILE A 389 -17.03 13.68 -43.00
N SER A 390 -17.81 14.38 -43.81
CA SER A 390 -18.63 15.53 -43.39
C SER A 390 -19.93 15.47 -44.17
N LEU A 391 -20.72 14.42 -43.94
CA LEU A 391 -22.06 14.29 -44.52
C LEU A 391 -22.85 13.12 -43.90
N TRP A 392 -23.10 13.17 -42.60
CA TRP A 392 -24.23 12.44 -41.97
C TRP A 392 -24.82 13.32 -40.86
N PHE A 393 -25.31 14.49 -41.27
CA PHE A 393 -26.38 15.22 -40.59
C PHE A 393 -27.53 15.28 -41.59
N LEU A 394 -28.65 14.61 -41.26
CA LEU A 394 -30.03 14.68 -41.79
C LEU A 394 -30.62 13.28 -42.01
N LEU A 395 -31.16 12.72 -40.92
CA LEU A 395 -32.54 12.21 -40.83
C LEU A 395 -32.98 12.24 -39.37
#